data_AF-A0AB73C0K5-F1
#
_entry.id   AF-A0AB73C0K5-F1
#
_cell.length_a   1.000
_cell.length_b   1.000
_cell.length_c   1.000
_cell.angle_alpha   90.00
_cell.angle_beta   90.00
_cell.angle_gamma   90.00
#
_symmetry.space_group_name_H-M   'P 1'
#
loop_
_entity.id
_entity.type
_entity.pdbx_description
1 polymer ?
#
loop_
_entity_poly.entity_id
_entity_poly.type
_entity_poly.pdbx_seq_one_letter_code
_entity_poly.pdbx_strand_id
1 'polypeptide(L)'
;MELKTEKFKPDFAGQLNFYVTAVNRDLKSQEDNQTIGILICKDKDNVVAEYSLANISQPIGISKYELSKLLEKEYKSSLPSIEEIEQSIKDIENKKK
;
A
#
# COMPACT_ATOMS: atom_id res chain seq x y z
N MET A 1 4.54 -1.14 9.19
CA MET A 1 3.76 -0.58 8.07
C MET A 1 3.85 -1.54 6.90
N GLU A 2 2.76 -1.71 6.15
CA GLU A 2 2.65 -2.61 4.99
C GLU A 2 2.08 -1.83 3.80
N LEU A 3 2.65 -1.98 2.60
CA LEU A 3 2.20 -1.34 1.36
C LEU A 3 1.79 -2.38 0.32
N LYS A 4 0.59 -2.22 -0.25
CA LYS A 4 0.06 -3.06 -1.31
C LYS A 4 -0.27 -2.21 -2.54
N THR A 5 0.21 -2.64 -3.71
CA THR A 5 -0.11 -2.04 -5.01
C THR A 5 -1.47 -2.50 -5.57
N GLU A 6 -2.14 -3.40 -4.85
CA GLU A 6 -3.46 -3.93 -5.16
C GLU A 6 -4.56 -3.33 -4.26
N LYS A 7 -5.83 -3.54 -4.63
CA LYS A 7 -6.98 -3.27 -3.76
C LYS A 7 -6.89 -4.12 -2.49
N PHE A 8 -7.33 -3.59 -1.37
CA PHE A 8 -7.40 -4.31 -0.10
C PHE A 8 -8.09 -5.68 -0.24
N LYS A 9 -7.46 -6.70 0.35
CA LYS A 9 -7.97 -8.05 0.51
C LYS A 9 -7.86 -8.43 2.01
N PRO A 10 -8.80 -9.22 2.57
CA PRO A 10 -8.82 -9.54 4.00
C PRO A 10 -7.55 -10.22 4.54
N ASP A 11 -6.87 -11.03 3.71
CA ASP A 11 -5.61 -11.69 4.03
C ASP A 11 -4.47 -10.71 4.40
N PHE A 12 -4.48 -9.50 3.83
CA PHE A 12 -3.51 -8.45 4.15
C PHE A 12 -3.60 -8.01 5.62
N ALA A 13 -4.81 -7.98 6.19
CA ALA A 13 -5.01 -7.66 7.60
C ALA A 13 -4.42 -8.75 8.51
N GLY A 14 -4.55 -10.01 8.10
CA GLY A 14 -3.94 -11.15 8.81
C GLY A 14 -2.42 -11.08 8.83
N GLN A 15 -1.80 -10.78 7.68
CA GLN A 15 -0.35 -10.60 7.58
C GLN A 15 0.16 -9.48 8.50
N LEU A 16 -0.49 -8.31 8.46
CA LEU A 16 -0.09 -7.19 9.32
C LEU A 16 -0.34 -7.47 10.81
N ASN A 17 -1.44 -8.14 11.15
CA ASN A 17 -1.73 -8.56 12.52
C ASN A 17 -0.66 -9.50 13.08
N PHE A 18 -0.16 -10.42 12.27
CA PHE A 18 0.94 -11.30 12.65
C PHE A 18 2.19 -10.48 13.00
N TYR A 19 2.58 -9.52 12.15
CA TYR A 19 3.75 -8.66 12.41
C TYR A 19 3.59 -7.81 13.68
N VAL A 20 2.44 -7.16 13.85
CA VAL A 20 2.17 -6.34 15.04
C VAL A 20 2.22 -7.18 16.31
N THR A 21 1.67 -8.40 16.27
CA THR A 21 1.71 -9.34 17.40
C THR A 21 3.13 -9.77 17.73
N ALA A 22 3.95 -10.12 16.73
CA ALA A 22 5.34 -10.49 16.93
C ALA A 22 6.15 -9.34 17.55
N VAL A 23 5.99 -8.11 17.04
CA VAL A 23 6.66 -6.93 17.59
C VAL A 23 6.25 -6.69 19.05
N ASN A 24 4.95 -6.75 19.35
CA ASN A 24 4.45 -6.56 20.71
C ASN A 24 4.93 -7.63 21.69
N ARG A 25 5.19 -8.86 21.23
CA ARG A 25 5.64 -9.97 22.08
C ARG A 25 7.15 -9.99 22.28
N ASP A 26 7.91 -9.76 21.21
CA ASP A 26 9.32 -10.11 21.16
C ASP A 26 10.26 -8.89 21.17
N LEU A 27 9.75 -7.69 20.80
CA LEU A 27 10.57 -6.48 20.65
C LEU A 27 10.14 -5.32 21.55
N LYS A 28 8.85 -5.23 21.86
CA LYS A 28 8.28 -4.15 22.66
C LYS A 28 8.79 -4.20 24.11
N SER A 29 9.26 -3.07 24.62
CA SER A 29 9.63 -2.92 26.03
C SER A 29 8.42 -2.58 26.91
N GLN A 30 8.61 -2.52 28.24
CA GLN A 30 7.53 -2.17 29.16
C GLN A 30 7.09 -0.70 29.04
N GLU A 31 7.99 0.20 28.64
CA GLU A 31 7.72 1.64 28.51
C GLU A 31 7.05 1.99 27.18
N ASP A 32 7.12 1.10 26.19
CA ASP A 32 6.51 1.32 24.89
C ASP A 32 4.98 1.19 24.93
N ASN A 33 4.31 1.95 24.07
CA ASN A 33 2.89 1.75 23.79
C ASN A 33 2.66 0.54 22.87
N GLN A 34 1.39 0.14 22.69
CA GLN A 34 1.04 -0.91 21.75
C GLN A 34 1.45 -0.52 20.32
N THR A 35 2.07 -1.44 19.60
CA THR A 35 2.47 -1.23 18.20
C THR A 35 1.26 -0.97 17.32
N ILE A 36 1.33 0.08 16.50
CA ILE A 36 0.27 0.47 15.55
C ILE A 36 0.57 -0.12 14.17
N GLY A 37 -0.35 -0.92 13.63
CA GLY A 37 -0.29 -1.42 12.26
C GLY A 37 -0.89 -0.41 11.28
N ILE A 38 -0.14 -0.08 10.23
CA ILE A 38 -0.65 0.75 9.13
C ILE A 38 -0.55 -0.06 7.84
N LEU A 39 -1.69 -0.32 7.20
CA LEU A 39 -1.80 -0.93 5.88
C LEU A 39 -2.21 0.13 4.86
N ILE A 40 -1.36 0.34 3.85
CA ILE A 40 -1.61 1.26 2.74
C ILE A 40 -1.86 0.43 1.48
N CYS A 41 -2.97 0.67 0.80
CA CYS A 41 -3.38 -0.10 -0.39
C CYS A 41 -3.78 0.83 -1.55
N LYS A 42 -3.82 0.30 -2.78
CA LYS A 42 -4.21 1.10 -3.96
C LYS A 42 -5.63 1.63 -3.86
N ASP A 43 -6.52 0.82 -3.31
CA ASP A 43 -7.92 1.18 -3.06
C ASP A 43 -8.50 0.26 -1.97
N LYS A 44 -9.64 0.62 -1.38
CA LYS A 44 -10.33 -0.20 -0.39
C LYS A 44 -11.85 -0.07 -0.47
N ASP A 45 -12.52 -1.18 -0.23
CA ASP A 45 -13.94 -1.15 0.13
C ASP A 45 -14.05 -0.98 1.64
N ASN A 46 -14.82 0.02 2.08
CA ASN A 46 -14.93 0.35 3.52
C ASN A 46 -15.61 -0.77 4.31
N VAL A 47 -16.62 -1.41 3.74
CA VAL A 47 -17.35 -2.50 4.39
C VAL A 47 -16.44 -3.70 4.54
N VAL A 48 -15.76 -4.10 3.46
CA VAL A 48 -14.81 -5.23 3.52
C VAL A 48 -13.69 -4.96 4.52
N ALA A 49 -13.16 -3.73 4.56
CA ALA A 49 -12.14 -3.33 5.54
C ALA A 49 -12.65 -3.42 6.98
N GLU A 50 -13.86 -2.90 7.26
CA GLU A 50 -14.47 -2.92 8.60
C GLU A 50 -14.68 -4.35 9.08
N TYR A 51 -15.30 -5.22 8.26
CA TYR A 51 -15.51 -6.63 8.61
C TYR A 51 -14.20 -7.39 8.82
N SER A 52 -13.15 -7.06 8.05
CA SER A 52 -11.83 -7.68 8.21
C SER A 52 -11.16 -7.30 9.53
N LEU A 53 -11.42 -6.09 10.04
CA LEU A 53 -10.84 -5.59 11.28
C LEU A 53 -11.68 -5.91 12.53
N ALA A 54 -12.97 -6.24 12.37
CA ALA A 54 -13.92 -6.38 13.48
C ALA A 54 -13.47 -7.31 14.62
N ASN A 55 -12.71 -8.36 14.31
CA ASN A 55 -12.18 -9.32 15.29
C ASN A 55 -10.65 -9.24 15.50
N ILE A 56 -10.00 -8.21 14.98
CA ILE A 56 -8.57 -7.97 15.20
C ILE A 56 -8.41 -7.09 16.43
N SER A 57 -7.77 -7.61 17.48
CA SER A 57 -7.54 -6.89 18.74
C SER A 57 -6.38 -5.90 18.70
N GLN A 58 -5.49 -6.02 17.72
CA GLN A 58 -4.37 -5.11 17.54
C GLN A 58 -4.82 -3.82 16.85
N PRO A 59 -4.25 -2.64 17.19
CA PRO A 59 -4.61 -1.38 16.56
C PRO A 59 -4.06 -1.36 15.13
N ILE A 60 -4.91 -1.67 14.16
CA ILE A 60 -4.58 -1.69 12.74
C ILE A 60 -5.46 -0.70 11.97
N GLY A 61 -4.82 0.22 11.24
CA GLY A 61 -5.46 1.14 10.31
C GLY A 61 -5.24 0.74 8.86
N ILE A 62 -6.28 0.87 8.04
CA ILE A 62 -6.22 0.63 6.58
C ILE A 62 -6.54 1.93 5.85
N SER A 63 -5.63 2.36 4.98
CA SER A 63 -5.79 3.56 4.15
C SER A 63 -5.51 3.27 2.68
N LYS A 64 -6.13 4.06 1.79
CA LYS A 64 -5.79 4.08 0.36
C LYS A 64 -4.81 5.21 0.07
N TYR A 65 -3.91 5.01 -0.88
CA TYR A 65 -3.07 6.10 -1.39
C TYR A 65 -3.66 6.73 -2.65
N GLU A 66 -3.39 8.02 -2.83
CA GLU A 66 -3.82 8.77 -4.02
C GLU A 66 -2.59 9.18 -4.82
N LEU A 67 -2.31 8.41 -5.89
CA LEU A 67 -1.09 8.59 -6.69
C LEU A 67 -1.09 9.91 -7.47
N SER A 68 -2.26 10.36 -7.95
CA SER A 68 -2.38 11.64 -8.67
C SER A 68 -1.90 12.83 -7.83
N LYS A 69 -2.30 12.89 -6.56
CA LYS A 69 -1.86 13.96 -5.64
C LYS A 69 -0.36 13.94 -5.36
N LEU A 70 0.28 12.78 -5.43
CA LEU A 70 1.73 12.64 -5.19
C LEU A 70 2.56 13.03 -6.42
N LEU A 71 2.09 12.70 -7.63
CA LEU A 71 2.83 12.92 -8.87
C LEU A 71 2.76 14.38 -9.39
N GLU A 72 1.70 15.11 -9.06
CA GLU A 72 1.44 16.42 -9.68
C GLU A 72 2.43 17.54 -9.32
N LYS A 73 3.08 17.49 -8.14
CA LYS A 73 3.93 18.60 -7.67
C LYS A 73 5.40 18.51 -8.08
N GLU A 74 5.98 17.31 -8.12
CA GLU A 74 7.43 17.13 -8.40
C GLU A 74 7.71 16.42 -9.73
N TYR A 75 6.77 15.67 -10.27
CA TYR A 75 7.04 14.74 -11.38
C TYR A 75 6.42 15.16 -12.71
N LYS A 76 5.57 16.19 -12.75
CA LYS A 76 4.95 16.66 -14.01
C LYS A 76 5.95 17.00 -15.11
N SER A 77 7.11 17.56 -14.75
CA SER A 77 8.17 17.92 -15.71
C SER A 77 9.14 16.78 -16.03
N SER A 78 9.04 15.64 -15.33
CA SER A 78 9.97 14.50 -15.47
C SER A 78 9.28 13.22 -15.95
N LEU A 79 7.96 13.21 -16.01
CA LEU A 79 7.19 12.11 -16.60
C LEU A 79 7.11 12.32 -18.12
N PRO A 80 7.39 11.27 -18.92
CA PRO A 80 7.24 11.35 -20.36
C PRO A 80 5.78 11.59 -20.75
N SER A 81 5.56 12.27 -21.87
CA SER A 81 4.22 12.45 -22.44
C SER A 81 3.66 11.11 -22.93
N ILE A 82 2.34 11.07 -23.15
CA ILE A 82 1.67 9.88 -23.71
C ILE A 82 2.27 9.55 -25.08
N GLU A 83 2.52 10.57 -25.90
CA GLU A 83 3.13 10.44 -27.22
C GLU A 83 4.56 9.88 -27.14
N GLU A 84 5.36 10.31 -26.16
CA GLU A 84 6.73 9.79 -25.93
C GLU A 84 6.70 8.32 -25.48
N ILE A 85 5.74 7.93 -24.65
CA ILE A 85 5.52 6.54 -24.24
C ILE A 85 5.12 5.69 -25.44
N GLU A 86 4.16 6.14 -26.25
CA GLU A 86 3.73 5.41 -27.45
C GLU A 86 4.86 5.25 -28.47
N GLN A 87 5.66 6.29 -28.66
CA GLN A 87 6.80 6.25 -29.57
C GLN A 87 7.88 5.29 -29.08
N SER A 88 8.21 5.33 -27.79
CA SER A 88 9.20 4.41 -27.20
C SER A 88 8.74 2.94 -27.22
N ILE A 89 7.44 2.67 -27.06
CA ILE A 89 6.88 1.32 -27.26
C ILE A 89 7.06 0.86 -28.72
N LYS A 90 6.72 1.71 -29.70
CA LYS A 90 6.92 1.40 -31.14
C LYS A 90 8.38 1.13 -31.47
N ASP A 91 9.31 1.91 -30.91
CA ASP A 91 10.74 1.74 -31.12
C ASP A 91 11.27 0.42 -30.53
N ILE A 92 10.72 -0.02 -29.39
CA ILE A 92 11.02 -1.33 -28.79
C ILE A 92 10.49 -2.47 -29.66
N GLU A 93 9.28 -2.34 -30.22
CA GLU A 93 8.69 -3.34 -31.11
C GLU A 93 9.47 -3.46 -32.43
N ASN A 94 9.91 -2.34 -33.00
CA ASN A 94 10.71 -2.33 -34.23
C ASN A 94 12.11 -2.94 -34.06
N LYS A 95 12.72 -2.83 -32.86
CA LYS A 95 14.02 -3.45 -32.56
C LYS A 95 13.98 -4.97 -32.36
N LYS A 96 12.78 -5.55 -32.21
CA LYS A 96 12.59 -7.02 -32.10
C LYS A 96 12.39 -7.70 -33.46
N LYS A 97 12.38 -6.93 -34.55
CA LYS A 97 12.21 -7.40 -35.93
C LYS A 97 13.56 -7.42 -36.65
#